data_AF-A0A175VPC4-F1
#
_entry.id   AF-A0A175VPC4-F1
#
_cell.length_a   1.000
_cell.length_b   1.000
_cell.length_c   1.000
_cell.angle_alpha   90.00
_cell.angle_beta   90.00
_cell.angle_gamma   90.00
#
_symmetry.space_group_name_H-M   'P 1'
#
loop_
_entity.id
_entity.type
_entity.pdbx_description
1 polymer ?
#
loop_
_entity_poly.entity_id
_entity_poly.type
_entity_poly.pdbx_seq_one_letter_code
_entity_poly.pdbx_strand_id
1 'polypeptide(L)'
;MDSELPPKEQLAAQAEQGLRITQSTASAIAAAESDMTHRGPIKGGPAATAQSLHDRQENFFAAAGEVARKPTDQVTKDDAARVQHSEARALGHVPGKDSFSATVRSIADSNAQAHKG
;
A
#
# COMPACT_ATOMS: atom_id res chain seq x y z
N MET A 1 -8.27 27.79 9.30
CA MET A 1 -8.42 26.72 8.29
C MET A 1 -9.55 25.88 8.82
N ASP A 2 -10.75 26.00 8.26
CA ASP A 2 -11.83 25.05 8.55
C ASP A 2 -11.37 23.70 8.02
N SER A 3 -10.70 22.93 8.89
CA SER A 3 -10.10 21.65 8.54
C SER A 3 -11.20 20.60 8.49
N GLU A 4 -12.01 20.67 7.44
CA GLU A 4 -12.92 19.59 7.10
C GLU A 4 -12.10 18.31 6.89
N LEU A 5 -12.49 17.24 7.58
CA LEU A 5 -11.84 15.95 7.42
C LEU A 5 -12.06 15.45 5.99
N PRO A 6 -11.02 14.95 5.31
CA PRO A 6 -11.22 14.37 3.99
C PRO A 6 -12.20 13.19 4.09
N PRO A 7 -13.19 13.08 3.19
CA PRO A 7 -14.06 11.93 3.16
C PRO A 7 -13.25 10.65 2.91
N LYS A 8 -13.70 9.54 3.47
CA LYS A 8 -13.02 8.23 3.34
C LYS A 8 -12.86 7.81 1.88
N GLU A 9 -13.80 8.21 1.01
CA GLU A 9 -13.79 7.96 -0.43
C GLU A 9 -12.63 8.69 -1.10
N GLN A 10 -12.31 9.91 -0.66
CA GLN A 10 -11.16 10.65 -1.17
C GLN A 10 -9.85 9.99 -0.75
N LEU A 11 -9.76 9.49 0.49
CA LEU A 11 -8.58 8.74 0.95
C LEU A 11 -8.40 7.44 0.17
N ALA A 12 -9.49 6.71 -0.08
CA ALA A 12 -9.47 5.50 -0.90
C ALA A 12 -9.04 5.81 -2.34
N ALA A 13 -9.63 6.84 -2.97
CA ALA A 13 -9.25 7.26 -4.32
C ALA A 13 -7.79 7.69 -4.44
N GLN A 14 -7.24 8.34 -3.40
CA GLN A 14 -5.81 8.65 -3.33
C GLN A 14 -4.96 7.37 -3.34
N ALA A 15 -5.31 6.40 -2.50
CA ALA A 15 -4.58 5.13 -2.45
C ALA A 15 -4.69 4.33 -3.75
N GLU A 16 -5.87 4.30 -4.39
CA GLU A 16 -6.10 3.68 -5.71
C GLU A 16 -5.24 4.32 -6.80
N GLN A 17 -5.03 5.64 -6.74
CA GLN A 17 -4.13 6.37 -7.66
C GLN A 17 -2.65 6.18 -7.33
N GLY A 18 -2.31 5.37 -6.32
CA GLY A 18 -0.93 5.17 -5.84
C GLY A 18 -0.38 6.36 -5.05
N LEU A 19 -1.21 7.32 -4.65
CA LEU A 19 -0.79 8.43 -3.80
C LEU A 19 -0.58 7.94 -2.36
N ARG A 20 0.60 8.22 -1.82
CA ARG A 20 0.98 7.80 -0.48
C ARG A 20 0.24 8.61 0.59
N ILE A 21 -0.46 7.90 1.48
CA ILE A 21 -0.94 8.42 2.75
C ILE A 21 0.21 8.31 3.75
N THR A 22 0.85 9.43 4.05
CA THR A 22 1.97 9.45 4.99
C THR A 22 1.49 9.31 6.43
N GLN A 23 2.37 8.89 7.34
CA GLN A 23 2.06 8.90 8.77
C GLN A 23 1.69 10.31 9.24
N SER A 24 2.36 11.35 8.73
CA SER A 24 2.01 12.74 9.05
C SER A 24 0.59 13.09 8.61
N THR A 25 0.15 12.62 7.44
CA THR A 25 -1.22 12.81 6.94
C THR A 25 -2.22 12.07 7.82
N ALA A 26 -1.96 10.80 8.14
CA ALA A 26 -2.83 10.00 9.00
C ALA A 26 -2.97 10.61 10.40
N SER A 27 -1.86 11.06 10.99
CA SER A 27 -1.84 11.75 12.30
C SER A 27 -2.57 13.08 12.27
N ALA A 28 -2.43 13.87 11.20
CA ALA A 28 -3.15 15.14 11.06
C ALA A 28 -4.67 14.94 10.97
N ILE A 29 -5.12 13.93 10.23
CA ILE A 29 -6.55 13.56 10.15
C ILE A 29 -7.04 13.07 11.52
N ALA A 30 -6.26 12.26 12.24
CA ALA A 30 -6.61 11.80 13.57
C ALA A 30 -6.72 12.94 14.60
N ALA A 31 -5.83 13.94 14.53
CA ALA A 31 -5.90 15.13 15.37
C ALA A 31 -7.18 15.94 15.09
N ALA A 32 -7.43 16.25 13.80
CA ALA A 32 -8.64 16.98 13.39
C ALA A 32 -9.92 16.22 13.78
N GLU A 33 -9.96 14.90 13.64
CA GLU A 33 -11.12 14.09 14.01
C GLU A 33 -11.35 14.04 15.52
N SER A 34 -10.27 14.00 16.30
CA SER A 34 -10.34 14.06 17.76
C SER A 34 -10.85 15.42 18.24
N ASP A 35 -10.39 16.51 17.62
CA ASP A 35 -10.82 17.88 17.93
C ASP A 35 -12.30 18.09 17.62
N MET A 36 -12.80 17.54 16.51
CA MET A 36 -14.20 17.64 16.10
C MET A 36 -15.15 16.77 16.93
N THR A 37 -14.71 15.59 17.37
CA THR A 37 -15.61 14.60 18.00
C THR A 37 -15.56 14.62 19.53
N HIS A 38 -14.53 15.23 20.10
CA HIS A 38 -14.19 15.20 21.54
C HIS A 38 -14.12 13.80 22.16
N ARG A 39 -14.09 12.73 21.35
CA ARG A 39 -14.11 11.32 21.77
C ARG A 39 -12.98 10.49 21.18
N GLY A 40 -12.06 11.15 20.48
CA GLY A 40 -10.99 10.49 19.72
C GLY A 40 -11.50 9.90 18.40
N PRO A 41 -10.62 9.20 17.65
CA PRO A 41 -10.97 8.70 16.33
C PRO A 41 -12.20 7.77 16.34
N ILE A 42 -13.12 7.99 15.42
CA ILE A 42 -14.30 7.15 15.23
C ILE A 42 -13.89 5.89 14.48
N LYS A 43 -14.32 4.72 14.97
CA LYS A 43 -14.10 3.44 14.27
C LYS A 43 -14.67 3.52 12.85
N GLY A 44 -13.82 3.34 11.84
CA GLY A 44 -14.20 3.43 10.43
C GLY A 44 -14.35 4.86 9.89
N GLY A 45 -13.98 5.87 10.68
CA GLY A 45 -13.89 7.27 10.24
C GLY A 45 -12.69 7.53 9.32
N PRO A 46 -12.57 8.78 8.81
CA PRO A 46 -11.40 9.25 8.08
C PRO A 46 -10.06 8.90 8.72
N ALA A 47 -9.90 9.09 10.04
CA ALA A 47 -8.63 8.81 10.72
C ALA A 47 -8.28 7.31 10.69
N ALA A 48 -9.25 6.45 11.00
CA ALA A 48 -9.07 5.00 10.94
C ALA A 48 -8.79 4.52 9.50
N THR A 49 -9.43 5.13 8.51
CA THR A 49 -9.20 4.83 7.09
C THR A 49 -7.79 5.25 6.65
N ALA A 50 -7.36 6.46 7.01
CA ALA A 50 -6.03 6.97 6.69
C ALA A 50 -4.93 6.09 7.30
N GLN A 51 -5.06 5.71 8.58
CA GLN A 51 -4.10 4.81 9.22
C GLN A 51 -4.10 3.43 8.55
N SER A 52 -5.27 2.85 8.25
CA SER A 52 -5.32 1.56 7.58
C SER A 52 -4.71 1.60 6.18
N LEU A 53 -4.82 2.70 5.45
CA LEU A 53 -4.21 2.86 4.13
C LEU A 53 -2.70 3.03 4.25
N HIS A 54 -2.25 3.86 5.20
CA HIS A 54 -0.83 4.01 5.53
C HIS A 54 -0.18 2.65 5.81
N ASP A 55 -0.73 1.85 6.73
CA ASP A 55 -0.17 0.56 7.10
C ASP A 55 -0.08 -0.41 5.91
N ARG A 56 -1.09 -0.41 5.02
CA ARG A 56 -1.08 -1.25 3.81
C ARG A 56 -0.02 -0.80 2.82
N GLN A 57 0.15 0.52 2.64
CA GLN A 57 1.19 1.08 1.78
C GLN A 57 2.59 0.80 2.33
N GLU A 58 2.82 0.96 3.64
CA GLU A 58 4.10 0.60 4.26
C GLU A 58 4.42 -0.89 4.12
N ASN A 59 3.43 -1.77 4.29
CA ASN A 59 3.61 -3.20 4.05
C ASN A 59 4.00 -3.50 2.60
N PHE A 60 3.41 -2.80 1.63
CA PHE A 60 3.80 -2.90 0.22
C PHE A 60 5.24 -2.42 0.00
N PHE A 61 5.61 -1.24 0.51
CA PHE A 61 6.98 -0.73 0.37
C PHE A 61 8.02 -1.62 1.05
N ALA A 62 7.69 -2.22 2.19
CA ALA A 62 8.54 -3.19 2.86
C ALA A 62 8.75 -4.44 1.99
N ALA A 63 7.67 -5.06 1.50
CA ALA A 63 7.75 -6.24 0.64
C ALA A 63 8.50 -5.93 -0.67
N ALA A 64 8.20 -4.81 -1.33
CA ALA A 64 8.87 -4.37 -2.54
C ALA A 64 10.36 -4.10 -2.30
N GLY A 65 10.69 -3.42 -1.20
CA GLY A 65 12.08 -3.12 -0.82
C GLY A 65 12.90 -4.36 -0.51
N GLU A 66 12.30 -5.39 0.13
CA GLU A 66 12.96 -6.69 0.32
C GLU A 66 13.32 -7.36 -0.99
N VAL A 67 12.39 -7.38 -1.95
CA VAL A 67 12.63 -7.97 -3.28
C VAL A 67 13.66 -7.16 -4.07
N ALA A 68 13.57 -5.83 -4.03
CA ALA A 68 14.51 -4.95 -4.73
C ALA A 68 15.96 -5.06 -4.25
N ARG A 69 16.19 -5.54 -3.01
CA ARG A 69 17.54 -5.80 -2.47
C ARG A 69 18.09 -7.17 -2.84
N LYS A 70 17.27 -8.09 -3.36
CA LYS A 70 17.74 -9.41 -3.79
C LYS A 70 18.47 -9.31 -5.12
N PRO A 71 19.51 -10.15 -5.35
CA PRO A 71 20.00 -10.40 -6.70
C PRO A 71 18.86 -10.85 -7.61
N THR A 72 18.83 -10.36 -8.85
CA THR A 72 17.72 -10.59 -9.78
C THR A 72 17.43 -12.07 -9.99
N ASP A 73 18.47 -12.91 -10.06
CA ASP A 73 18.42 -14.37 -10.21
C ASP A 73 17.86 -15.11 -8.97
N GLN A 74 17.79 -14.43 -7.83
CA GLN A 74 17.24 -14.97 -6.57
C GLN A 74 15.80 -14.53 -6.31
N VAL A 75 15.19 -13.74 -7.20
CA VAL A 75 13.78 -13.36 -7.09
C VAL A 75 12.90 -14.58 -7.41
N THR A 76 12.05 -14.96 -6.46
CA THR A 76 11.23 -16.18 -6.53
C THR A 76 9.75 -15.89 -6.82
N LYS A 77 8.97 -16.94 -7.09
CA LYS A 77 7.51 -16.82 -7.23
C LYS A 77 6.81 -16.44 -5.92
N ASP A 78 7.37 -16.83 -4.78
CA ASP A 78 6.87 -16.44 -3.46
C ASP A 78 7.05 -14.93 -3.23
N ASP A 79 8.22 -14.40 -3.62
CA ASP A 79 8.48 -12.95 -3.61
C ASP A 79 7.46 -12.18 -4.45
N ALA A 80 7.21 -12.65 -5.68
CA ALA A 80 6.21 -12.07 -6.56
C ALA A 80 4.81 -12.09 -5.95
N ALA A 81 4.40 -13.21 -5.36
CA ALA A 81 3.09 -13.36 -4.71
C ALA A 81 2.94 -12.42 -3.51
N ARG A 82 3.99 -12.30 -2.68
CA ARG A 82 4.00 -11.39 -1.51
C ARG A 82 3.88 -9.94 -1.93
N VAL A 83 4.67 -9.51 -2.92
CA VAL A 83 4.58 -8.14 -3.47
C VAL A 83 3.21 -7.88 -4.06
N GLN A 84 2.67 -8.79 -4.89
CA GLN A 84 1.34 -8.66 -5.48
C GLN A 84 0.23 -8.54 -4.42
N HIS A 85 0.28 -9.37 -3.38
CA HIS A 85 -0.68 -9.31 -2.28
C HIS A 85 -0.63 -7.94 -1.59
N SER A 86 0.56 -7.49 -1.22
CA SER A 86 0.73 -6.21 -0.54
C SER A 86 0.34 -5.01 -1.41
N GLU A 87 0.67 -5.02 -2.71
CA GLU A 87 0.28 -3.99 -3.68
C GLU A 87 -1.25 -3.93 -3.83
N ALA A 88 -1.92 -5.07 -3.94
CA ALA A 88 -3.38 -5.13 -4.02
C ALA A 88 -4.06 -4.53 -2.79
N ARG A 89 -3.47 -4.75 -1.61
CA ARG A 89 -3.97 -4.17 -0.35
C ARG A 89 -3.72 -2.66 -0.27
N ALA A 90 -2.58 -2.20 -0.76
CA ALA A 90 -2.22 -0.79 -0.81
C ALA A 90 -3.11 0.00 -1.78
N LEU A 91 -3.41 -0.56 -2.95
CA LEU A 91 -4.26 0.06 -3.98
C LEU A 91 -5.77 -0.14 -3.71
N GLY A 92 -6.16 -1.18 -2.98
CA GLY A 92 -7.58 -1.52 -2.77
C GLY A 92 -8.21 -2.34 -3.92
N HIS A 93 -7.46 -2.62 -4.98
CA HIS A 93 -7.88 -3.45 -6.11
C HIS A 93 -6.73 -4.33 -6.61
N VAL A 94 -7.03 -5.24 -7.55
CA VAL A 94 -5.99 -6.08 -8.18
C VAL A 94 -5.06 -5.21 -9.04
N PRO A 95 -3.73 -5.26 -8.86
CA PRO A 95 -2.79 -4.49 -9.67
C PRO A 95 -2.83 -4.88 -11.15
N GLY A 96 -2.65 -3.90 -12.03
CA GLY A 96 -2.64 -4.10 -13.48
C GLY A 96 -1.36 -4.80 -13.98
N LYS A 97 -1.30 -5.09 -15.29
CA LYS A 97 -0.12 -5.71 -15.94
C LYS A 97 1.14 -4.84 -15.93
N ASP A 98 0.99 -3.53 -15.74
CA ASP A 98 2.08 -2.54 -15.71
C ASP A 98 2.50 -2.20 -14.27
N SER A 99 2.02 -2.98 -13.29
CA SER A 99 2.33 -2.82 -11.87
C SER A 99 3.72 -3.35 -11.50
N PHE A 100 4.22 -2.94 -10.33
CA PHE A 100 5.50 -3.43 -9.84
C PHE A 100 5.46 -4.94 -9.58
N SER A 101 4.37 -5.46 -9.00
CA SER A 101 4.22 -6.91 -8.81
C SER A 101 4.20 -7.70 -10.12
N ALA A 102 3.68 -7.12 -11.21
CA ALA A 102 3.76 -7.74 -12.53
C ALA A 102 5.20 -7.84 -13.03
N THR A 103 6.02 -6.81 -12.82
CA THR A 103 7.47 -6.85 -13.11
C THR A 103 8.18 -7.92 -12.29
N VAL A 104 7.94 -7.98 -10.97
CA VAL A 104 8.55 -8.99 -10.08
C VAL A 104 8.14 -10.41 -10.52
N ARG A 105 6.87 -10.62 -10.89
CA ARG A 105 6.40 -11.91 -11.40
C ARG A 105 7.10 -12.32 -12.69
N SER A 106 7.29 -11.38 -13.62
CA SER A 106 8.02 -11.62 -14.87
C SER A 106 9.45 -12.10 -14.60
N ILE A 107 10.18 -11.42 -13.69
CA ILE A 107 11.53 -11.82 -13.28
C ILE A 107 11.53 -13.21 -12.66
N ALA A 108 10.62 -13.47 -11.72
CA ALA A 108 10.49 -14.77 -11.06
C ALA A 108 10.19 -15.91 -12.05
N ASP A 109 9.34 -15.66 -13.04
CA ASP A 109 9.03 -16.62 -14.10
C ASP A 109 10.24 -16.87 -15.02
N SER A 110 11.04 -15.85 -15.34
CA SER A 110 12.31 -16.01 -16.07
C SER A 110 13.31 -16.86 -15.28
N ASN A 111 13.50 -16.59 -13.99
CA ASN A 111 14.40 -17.37 -13.14
C ASN A 111 13.94 -18.83 -13.03
N ALA A 112 12.64 -19.05 -12.82
CA ALA A 112 12.08 -20.40 -12.72
C ALA A 112 12.21 -21.19 -14.04
N GLN A 113 12.25 -20.53 -15.19
CA GLN A 113 12.53 -21.16 -16.48
C GLN A 113 14.02 -21.46 -16.65
N ALA A 114 14.91 -20.53 -16.29
CA ALA A 114 16.35 -20.71 -16.36
C ALA A 114 16.85 -21.87 -15.49
N HIS A 115 16.24 -22.11 -14.32
CA HIS A 115 16.58 -23.25 -13.45
C HIS A 115 16.06 -24.61 -13.93
N LYS A 116 15.20 -24.64 -14.96
CA LYS A 116 14.64 -25.88 -15.51
C LYS A 116 15.37 -26.38 -16.77
N GLY A 117 16.22 -25.55 -17.38
CA GLY A 117 17.03 -25.89 -18.56
C GLY A 117 18.45 -26.24 -18.16
#